data_AF-A0AAW2X6P9-F1
#
_entry.id   AF-A0AAW2X6P9-F1
#
_cell.length_a   1.000
_cell.length_b   1.000
_cell.length_c   1.000
_cell.angle_alpha   90.00
_cell.angle_beta   90.00
_cell.angle_gamma   90.00
#
_symmetry.space_group_name_H-M   'P 1'
#
loop_
_entity.id
_entity.type
_entity.pdbx_description
1 polymer ?
#
loop_
_entity_poly.entity_id
_entity_poly.type
_entity_poly.pdbx_seq_one_letter_code
_entity_poly.pdbx_strand_id
1 'polypeptide(L)'
;MEEKVKRLEKENAQLKEAKKEATSHRTQMEKELKCLSKESAEHEEALKKAVEKAVHDYPHSEEGKDFLKPYWASKVDEFKKSDEYQQEVAKVVIPFLEYGSNACKDQFLAQGYPPPPPAGEELSFLNVQTVFLQALNPFANPPASVETTKNNSY
;
A
#
# COMPACT_ATOMS: atom_id res chain seq x y z
N MET A 1 50.65 74.18 -7.62
CA MET A 1 50.61 72.77 -8.10
C MET A 1 50.93 71.78 -6.97
N GLU A 2 51.90 72.06 -6.10
CA GLU A 2 52.36 71.14 -5.04
C GLU A 2 51.29 70.75 -3.99
N GLU A 3 50.40 71.65 -3.57
CA GLU A 3 49.34 71.31 -2.61
C GLU A 3 48.32 70.28 -3.13
N LYS A 4 48.07 70.29 -4.44
CA LYS A 4 47.11 69.38 -5.07
C LYS A 4 47.66 67.95 -5.13
N VAL A 5 48.97 67.82 -5.33
CA VAL A 5 49.68 66.53 -5.33
C VAL A 5 49.64 65.89 -3.95
N LYS A 6 49.99 66.63 -2.89
CA LYS A 6 49.94 66.12 -1.50
C LYS A 6 48.54 65.67 -1.07
N ARG A 7 47.49 66.39 -1.52
CA ARG A 7 46.09 66.03 -1.21
C ARG A 7 45.69 64.71 -1.88
N LEU A 8 46.05 64.55 -3.16
CA LEU A 8 45.81 63.32 -3.93
C LEU A 8 46.61 62.13 -3.39
N GLU A 9 47.84 62.34 -2.90
CA GLU A 9 48.64 61.29 -2.26
C GLU A 9 47.98 60.78 -0.97
N LYS A 10 47.44 61.70 -0.15
CA LYS A 10 46.71 61.35 1.07
C LYS A 10 45.41 60.59 0.76
N GLU A 11 44.65 61.05 -0.23
CA GLU A 11 43.44 60.35 -0.70
C GLU A 11 43.77 58.96 -1.26
N ASN A 12 44.86 58.82 -2.03
CA ASN A 12 45.31 57.52 -2.52
C ASN A 12 45.73 56.57 -1.38
N ALA A 13 46.38 57.09 -0.34
CA ALA A 13 46.75 56.30 0.83
C ALA A 13 45.49 55.81 1.58
N GLN A 14 44.50 56.69 1.77
CA GLN A 14 43.22 56.35 2.38
C GLN A 14 42.43 55.32 1.56
N LEU A 15 42.39 55.48 0.23
CA LEU A 15 41.74 54.52 -0.67
C LEU A 15 42.43 53.16 -0.69
N LYS A 16 43.76 53.11 -0.57
CA LYS A 16 44.50 51.84 -0.47
C LYS A 16 44.17 51.11 0.83
N GLU A 17 44.08 51.81 1.95
CA GLU A 17 43.71 51.19 3.22
C GLU A 17 42.25 50.72 3.22
N ALA A 18 41.32 51.56 2.76
CA ALA A 18 39.91 51.20 2.62
C ALA A 18 39.72 49.98 1.68
N LYS A 19 40.49 49.91 0.58
CA LYS A 19 40.47 48.75 -0.31
C LYS A 19 40.97 47.49 0.41
N LYS A 20 42.02 47.59 1.22
CA LYS A 20 42.57 46.46 1.97
C LYS A 20 41.57 45.94 3.01
N GLU A 21 40.92 46.85 3.75
CA GLU A 21 39.86 46.53 4.71
C GLU A 21 38.67 45.85 4.01
N ALA A 22 38.18 46.43 2.91
CA ALA A 22 37.07 45.86 2.14
C ALA A 22 37.40 44.46 1.59
N THR A 23 38.64 44.23 1.16
CA THR A 23 39.09 42.91 0.68
C THR A 23 39.15 41.89 1.82
N SER A 24 39.61 42.31 3.01
CA SER A 24 39.60 41.48 4.22
C SER A 24 38.17 41.08 4.61
N HIS A 25 37.25 42.05 4.65
CA HIS A 25 35.83 41.81 4.96
C HIS A 25 35.18 40.89 3.94
N ARG A 26 35.47 41.06 2.65
CA ARG A 26 34.95 40.16 1.60
C ARG A 26 35.43 38.73 1.82
N THR A 27 36.72 38.56 2.13
CA THR A 27 37.30 37.23 2.37
C THR A 27 36.71 36.58 3.62
N GLN A 28 36.43 37.37 4.65
CA GLN A 28 35.76 36.88 5.86
C GLN A 28 34.32 36.44 5.56
N MET A 29 33.52 37.27 4.87
CA MET A 29 32.16 36.90 4.46
C MET A 29 32.15 35.66 3.57
N GLU A 30 33.09 35.52 2.63
CA GLU A 30 33.21 34.32 1.79
C GLU A 30 33.47 33.04 2.63
N LYS A 31 34.22 33.15 3.72
CA LYS A 31 34.46 32.02 4.65
C LYS A 31 33.21 31.70 5.47
N GLU A 32 32.54 32.72 6.00
CA GLU A 32 31.31 32.55 6.78
C GLU A 32 30.20 31.93 5.92
N LEU A 33 30.05 32.38 4.67
CA LEU A 33 29.05 31.85 3.74
C LEU A 33 29.32 30.38 3.39
N LYS A 34 30.59 29.99 3.24
CA LYS A 34 30.96 28.57 3.08
C LYS A 34 30.66 27.74 4.31
N CYS A 35 30.89 28.27 5.51
CA CYS A 35 30.58 27.59 6.77
C CYS A 35 29.07 27.37 6.92
N LEU A 36 28.28 28.43 6.75
CA LEU A 36 26.82 28.39 6.82
C LEU A 36 26.22 27.48 5.76
N SER A 37 26.76 27.49 4.53
CA SER A 37 26.29 26.58 3.47
C SER A 37 26.51 25.12 3.85
N LYS A 38 27.61 24.80 4.54
CA LYS A 38 27.89 23.44 4.98
C LYS A 38 26.96 23.04 6.12
N GLU A 39 26.79 23.90 7.13
CA GLU A 39 25.88 23.68 8.25
C GLU A 39 24.42 23.50 7.77
N SER A 40 23.99 24.29 6.80
CA SER A 40 22.66 24.17 6.19
C SER A 40 22.48 22.82 5.50
N ALA A 41 23.48 22.36 4.74
CA ALA A 41 23.40 21.06 4.07
C ALA A 41 23.37 19.90 5.07
N GLU A 42 24.17 19.96 6.14
CA GLU A 42 24.16 18.96 7.22
C GLU A 42 22.81 18.95 7.95
N HIS A 43 22.23 20.11 8.22
CA HIS A 43 20.92 20.23 8.86
C HIS A 43 19.80 19.69 7.95
N GLU A 44 19.85 19.96 6.65
CA GLU A 44 18.89 19.44 5.67
C GLU A 44 18.96 17.91 5.60
N GLU A 45 20.17 17.33 5.58
CA GLU A 45 20.34 15.87 5.60
C GLU A 45 19.84 15.26 6.92
N ALA A 46 20.12 15.89 8.06
CA ALA A 46 19.63 15.45 9.36
C ALA A 46 18.10 15.50 9.45
N LEU A 47 17.49 16.58 8.95
CA LEU A 47 16.03 16.73 8.90
C LEU A 47 15.40 15.67 8.01
N LYS A 48 15.99 15.41 6.84
CA LYS A 48 15.52 14.36 5.93
C LYS A 48 15.51 13.00 6.62
N LYS A 49 16.60 12.62 7.30
CA LYS A 49 16.69 11.37 8.07
C LYS A 49 15.66 11.31 9.20
N ALA A 50 15.43 12.42 9.90
CA ALA A 50 14.44 12.49 10.97
C ALA A 50 13.01 12.30 10.44
N VAL A 51 12.68 12.92 9.29
CA VAL A 51 11.38 12.76 8.63
C VAL A 51 11.19 11.34 8.12
N GLU A 52 12.18 10.75 7.44
CA GLU A 52 12.13 9.37 6.97
C GLU A 52 11.88 8.39 8.14
N LYS A 53 12.59 8.59 9.26
CA LYS A 53 12.38 7.81 10.48
C LYS A 53 10.97 8.00 11.04
N ALA A 54 10.48 9.23 11.13
CA ALA A 54 9.14 9.50 11.65
C ALA A 54 8.06 8.86 10.78
N VAL A 55 8.19 8.90 9.45
CA VAL A 55 7.25 8.26 8.51
C VAL A 55 7.28 6.73 8.67
N HIS A 56 8.45 6.15 8.91
CA HIS A 56 8.58 4.72 9.16
C HIS A 56 7.99 4.31 10.51
N ASP A 57 8.25 5.08 11.57
CA ASP A 57 7.89 4.72 12.94
C ASP A 57 6.42 5.06 13.26
N TYR A 58 5.85 6.08 12.62
CA TYR A 58 4.48 6.55 12.90
C TYR A 58 3.41 5.45 12.73
N PRO A 59 3.35 4.67 11.63
CA PRO A 59 2.41 3.56 11.51
C PRO A 59 2.51 2.49 12.60
N HIS A 60 3.65 2.42 13.31
CA HIS A 60 3.89 1.48 14.39
C HIS A 60 3.61 2.06 15.79
N SER A 61 3.41 3.38 15.91
CA SER A 61 2.97 4.01 17.16
C SER A 61 1.49 3.73 17.43
N GLU A 62 1.04 3.91 18.67
CA GLU A 62 -0.37 3.75 19.02
C GLU A 62 -1.26 4.76 18.26
N GLU A 63 -0.79 6.00 18.11
CA GLU A 63 -1.49 7.07 17.38
C GLU A 63 -1.59 6.75 15.88
N GLY A 64 -0.53 6.24 15.26
CA GLY A 64 -0.57 5.88 13.84
C GLY A 64 -1.38 4.62 13.58
N LYS A 65 -1.37 3.64 14.49
CA LYS A 65 -2.30 2.50 14.44
C LYS A 65 -3.75 2.98 14.52
N ASP A 66 -4.06 3.86 15.47
CA ASP A 66 -5.40 4.42 15.64
C ASP A 66 -5.86 5.21 14.42
N PHE A 67 -4.97 6.02 13.84
CA PHE A 67 -5.24 6.74 12.60
C PHE A 67 -5.52 5.79 11.41
N LEU A 68 -4.77 4.69 11.32
CA LEU A 68 -4.91 3.71 10.22
C LEU A 68 -6.05 2.70 10.44
N LYS A 69 -6.64 2.59 11.64
CA LYS A 69 -7.73 1.65 11.95
C LYS A 69 -8.89 1.69 10.93
N PRO A 70 -9.45 2.86 10.55
CA PRO A 70 -10.55 2.92 9.59
C PRO A 70 -10.14 2.44 8.19
N TYR A 71 -8.91 2.76 7.78
CA TYR A 71 -8.34 2.31 6.49
C TYR A 71 -8.20 0.79 6.46
N TRP A 72 -7.64 0.20 7.52
CA TRP A 72 -7.51 -1.25 7.63
C TRP A 72 -8.86 -1.94 7.72
N ALA A 73 -9.83 -1.39 8.46
CA ALA A 73 -11.19 -1.93 8.52
C ALA A 73 -11.83 -1.97 7.11
N SER A 74 -11.73 -0.88 6.36
CA SER A 74 -12.21 -0.82 4.96
C SER A 74 -11.50 -1.85 4.07
N LYS A 75 -10.18 -1.98 4.19
CA LYS A 75 -9.38 -2.92 3.38
C LYS A 75 -9.66 -4.38 3.73
N VAL A 76 -9.88 -4.69 5.01
CA VAL A 76 -10.29 -6.01 5.45
C VAL A 76 -11.66 -6.36 4.91
N ASP A 77 -12.61 -5.43 4.91
CA ASP A 77 -13.95 -5.68 4.35
C ASP A 77 -13.96 -5.79 2.82
N GLU A 78 -13.06 -5.09 2.13
CA GLU A 78 -12.78 -5.31 0.70
C GLU A 78 -12.16 -6.70 0.46
N PHE A 79 -11.16 -7.09 1.26
CA PHE A 79 -10.51 -8.40 1.15
C PHE A 79 -11.48 -9.55 1.41
N LYS A 80 -12.39 -9.43 2.37
CA LYS A 80 -13.44 -10.45 2.61
C LYS A 80 -14.36 -10.70 1.41
N LYS A 81 -14.43 -9.74 0.48
CA LYS A 81 -15.21 -9.84 -0.75
C LYS A 81 -14.39 -10.35 -1.93
N SER A 82 -13.08 -10.49 -1.79
CA SER A 82 -12.21 -10.97 -2.87
C SER A 82 -12.33 -12.49 -3.02
N ASP A 83 -12.09 -12.95 -4.25
CA ASP A 83 -12.05 -14.38 -4.58
C ASP A 83 -10.97 -15.12 -3.77
N GLU A 84 -9.86 -14.45 -3.47
CA GLU A 84 -8.75 -15.00 -2.69
C GLU A 84 -9.19 -15.37 -1.26
N TYR A 85 -9.93 -14.47 -0.60
CA TYR A 85 -10.47 -14.77 0.73
C TYR A 85 -11.47 -15.92 0.68
N GLN A 86 -12.35 -15.95 -0.32
CA GLN A 86 -13.32 -17.03 -0.49
C GLN A 86 -12.64 -18.38 -0.72
N GLN A 87 -11.55 -18.42 -1.49
CA GLN A 87 -10.75 -19.63 -1.70
C GLN A 87 -10.08 -20.12 -0.42
N GLU A 88 -9.47 -19.22 0.37
CA GLU A 88 -8.84 -19.60 1.64
C GLU A 88 -9.88 -20.12 2.65
N VAL A 89 -11.04 -19.46 2.76
CA VAL A 89 -12.15 -19.95 3.60
C VAL A 89 -12.63 -21.32 3.12
N ALA A 90 -12.79 -21.51 1.80
CA ALA A 90 -13.22 -22.80 1.24
C ALA A 90 -12.23 -23.93 1.57
N LYS A 91 -10.91 -23.69 1.50
CA LYS A 91 -9.87 -24.68 1.89
C LYS A 91 -10.02 -25.14 3.34
N VAL A 92 -10.41 -24.23 4.24
CA VAL A 92 -10.60 -24.55 5.65
C VAL A 92 -11.94 -25.25 5.90
N VAL A 93 -13.02 -24.80 5.26
CA VAL A 93 -14.40 -25.25 5.54
C VAL A 93 -14.75 -26.59 4.85
N ILE A 94 -14.27 -26.82 3.62
CA ILE A 94 -14.59 -28.03 2.85
C ILE A 94 -14.27 -29.33 3.63
N PRO A 95 -13.10 -29.50 4.26
CA PRO A 95 -12.79 -30.71 5.01
C PRO A 95 -13.76 -31.02 6.17
N PHE A 96 -14.29 -29.99 6.85
CA PHE A 96 -15.27 -30.19 7.92
C PHE A 96 -16.63 -30.65 7.39
N LEU A 97 -17.06 -30.10 6.25
CA LEU A 97 -18.30 -30.50 5.60
C LEU A 97 -18.20 -31.92 5.02
N GLU A 98 -17.05 -32.27 4.45
CA GLU A 98 -16.76 -33.63 4.00
C GLU A 98 -16.81 -34.63 5.16
N TYR A 99 -16.24 -34.27 6.32
CA TYR A 99 -16.31 -35.11 7.52
C TYR A 99 -17.76 -35.36 7.97
N GLY A 100 -18.59 -34.30 8.05
CA GLY A 100 -20.00 -34.43 8.40
C GLY A 100 -20.80 -35.25 7.38
N SER A 101 -20.54 -35.05 6.09
CA SER A 101 -21.16 -35.81 5.00
C SER A 101 -20.82 -37.30 5.09
N ASN A 102 -19.55 -37.63 5.33
CA ASN A 102 -19.09 -39.01 5.50
C ASN A 102 -19.71 -39.67 6.74
N ALA A 103 -19.76 -38.95 7.87
CA ALA A 103 -20.40 -39.47 9.09
C ALA A 103 -21.89 -39.77 8.89
N CYS A 104 -22.62 -38.90 8.18
CA CYS A 104 -24.02 -39.13 7.82
C CYS A 104 -24.19 -40.33 6.88
N LYS A 105 -23.31 -40.46 5.88
CA LYS A 105 -23.30 -41.61 4.96
C LYS A 105 -23.06 -42.93 5.70
N ASP A 106 -22.11 -42.96 6.62
CA ASP A 106 -21.77 -44.13 7.41
C ASP A 106 -22.92 -44.56 8.33
N GLN A 107 -23.61 -43.60 8.96
CA GLN A 107 -24.82 -43.89 9.74
C GLN A 107 -25.97 -44.43 8.86
N PHE A 108 -26.14 -43.90 7.65
CA PHE A 108 -27.16 -44.36 6.72
C PHE A 108 -26.91 -45.81 6.27
N LEU A 109 -25.65 -46.14 5.95
CA LEU A 109 -25.23 -47.51 5.63
C LEU A 109 -25.37 -48.46 6.83
N ALA A 110 -25.05 -48.00 8.04
CA ALA A 110 -25.19 -48.79 9.27
C ALA A 110 -26.65 -49.17 9.59
N GLN A 111 -27.63 -48.39 9.12
CA GLN A 111 -29.07 -48.69 9.25
C GLN A 111 -29.60 -49.66 8.17
N GLY A 112 -28.74 -50.19 7.31
CA GLY A 112 -29.10 -51.21 6.32
C GLY A 112 -29.69 -50.65 5.01
N TYR A 113 -29.62 -49.34 4.80
CA TYR A 113 -29.98 -48.76 3.51
C TYR A 113 -28.91 -49.10 2.47
N PRO A 114 -29.31 -49.54 1.26
CA PRO A 114 -28.34 -49.85 0.21
C PRO A 114 -27.56 -48.58 -0.19
N PRO A 115 -26.27 -48.70 -0.52
CA PRO A 115 -25.52 -47.56 -1.05
C PRO A 115 -26.22 -47.03 -2.32
N PRO A 116 -26.15 -45.70 -2.58
CA PRO A 116 -26.70 -45.16 -3.82
C PRO A 116 -26.06 -45.86 -5.02
N PRO A 117 -26.83 -46.11 -6.10
CA PRO A 117 -26.37 -46.88 -7.24
C PRO A 117 -25.07 -46.30 -7.84
N PRO A 118 -24.19 -47.16 -8.38
CA PRO A 118 -22.87 -46.73 -8.83
C PRO A 118 -22.97 -45.77 -10.01
N ALA A 119 -22.38 -44.59 -9.82
CA ALA A 119 -21.84 -43.65 -10.81
C ALA A 119 -22.31 -43.85 -12.26
N GLY A 120 -23.43 -43.20 -12.60
CA GLY A 120 -23.93 -43.07 -13.97
C GLY A 120 -24.82 -41.84 -14.15
N GLU A 121 -25.51 -41.44 -13.09
CA GLU A 121 -26.04 -40.09 -12.90
C GLU A 121 -25.17 -39.43 -11.83
N GLU A 122 -24.36 -38.44 -12.21
CA GLU A 122 -23.52 -37.72 -11.25
C GLU A 122 -24.41 -37.16 -10.13
N LEU A 123 -24.23 -37.66 -8.90
CA LEU A 123 -24.75 -37.06 -7.67
C LEU A 123 -24.00 -35.73 -7.39
N SER A 124 -23.85 -34.88 -8.40
CA SER A 124 -23.14 -33.61 -8.38
C SER A 124 -23.73 -32.63 -7.36
N PHE A 125 -24.99 -32.82 -6.97
CA PHE A 125 -25.64 -32.08 -5.88
C PHE A 125 -25.17 -32.50 -4.47
N LEU A 126 -24.62 -33.71 -4.31
CA LEU A 126 -24.01 -34.21 -3.06
C LEU A 126 -22.50 -33.95 -3.02
N ASN A 127 -21.90 -33.58 -4.15
CA ASN A 127 -20.53 -33.11 -4.18
C ASN A 127 -20.48 -31.69 -3.64
N VAL A 128 -20.26 -31.59 -2.32
CA VAL A 128 -20.15 -30.33 -1.57
C VAL A 128 -19.17 -29.37 -2.26
N GLN A 129 -18.11 -29.89 -2.86
CA GLN A 129 -17.11 -29.11 -3.59
C GLN A 129 -17.71 -28.45 -4.84
N THR A 130 -18.54 -29.16 -5.61
CA THR A 130 -19.21 -28.65 -6.82
C THR A 130 -20.29 -27.63 -6.49
N VAL A 131 -21.09 -27.89 -5.44
CA VAL A 131 -22.14 -26.96 -4.98
C VAL A 131 -21.54 -25.65 -4.48
N PHE A 132 -20.42 -25.69 -3.75
CA PHE A 132 -19.75 -24.48 -3.27
C PHE A 132 -19.04 -23.71 -4.39
N LEU A 133 -18.35 -24.41 -5.31
CA LEU A 133 -17.70 -23.76 -6.46
C LEU A 133 -18.71 -23.09 -7.40
N GLN A 134 -19.90 -23.69 -7.60
CA GLN A 134 -20.97 -23.10 -8.40
C GLN A 134 -21.72 -21.97 -7.67
N ALA A 135 -21.88 -22.05 -6.34
CA ALA A 135 -22.48 -20.98 -5.55
C ALA A 135 -21.59 -19.73 -5.45
N LEU A 136 -20.26 -19.89 -5.50
CA LEU A 136 -19.29 -18.79 -5.43
C LEU A 136 -19.07 -18.07 -6.78
N ASN A 137 -19.53 -18.61 -7.91
CA ASN A 137 -19.43 -17.93 -9.20
C ASN A 137 -20.70 -18.10 -10.06
N PRO A 138 -21.72 -17.24 -9.89
CA PRO A 138 -23.00 -17.36 -10.60
C PRO A 138 -22.90 -17.14 -12.12
N PHE A 139 -21.71 -16.81 -12.64
CA PHE A 139 -21.46 -16.61 -14.07
C PHE A 139 -20.61 -17.71 -14.71
N ALA A 140 -20.19 -18.74 -13.96
CA ALA A 140 -19.38 -19.84 -14.51
C ALA A 140 -20.20 -20.78 -15.41
N ASN A 141 -21.54 -20.79 -15.29
CA ASN A 141 -22.45 -21.43 -16.22
C ASN A 141 -23.72 -20.57 -16.35
N PRO A 142 -23.77 -19.55 -17.24
CA PRO A 142 -25.05 -18.95 -17.57
C PRO A 142 -25.97 -20.06 -18.11
N PRO A 143 -27.25 -20.14 -17.67
CA PRO A 143 -28.19 -21.05 -18.30
C PRO A 143 -28.22 -20.72 -19.80
N ALA A 144 -28.16 -21.76 -20.65
CA ALA A 144 -28.30 -21.60 -22.09
C ALA A 144 -29.50 -20.67 -22.33
N SER A 145 -29.23 -19.55 -23.01
CA SER A 145 -30.17 -18.45 -23.21
C SER A 145 -31.54 -18.99 -23.59
N VAL A 146 -32.54 -18.69 -22.77
CA VAL A 146 -33.95 -18.85 -23.11
C VAL A 146 -34.17 -18.10 -24.41
N GLU A 147 -34.44 -18.83 -25.50
CA GLU A 147 -34.84 -18.25 -26.78
C GLU A 147 -36.04 -17.34 -26.51
N THR A 148 -35.77 -16.04 -26.56
CA THR A 148 -36.79 -15.02 -26.40
C THR A 148 -37.69 -15.13 -27.62
N THR A 149 -38.92 -15.58 -27.39
CA THR A 149 -40.01 -15.58 -28.36
C THR A 149 -40.14 -14.17 -28.92
N LYS A 150 -39.65 -13.94 -30.14
CA LYS A 150 -39.99 -12.71 -30.89
C LYS A 150 -41.36 -12.91 -31.51
N ASN A 151 -42.32 -12.21 -30.93
CA ASN A 151 -43.56 -11.81 -31.57
C ASN A 151 -43.26 -11.24 -32.96
N ASN A 152 -43.79 -11.87 -34.01
CA ASN A 152 -44.06 -11.20 -35.27
C ASN A 152 -45.57 -10.94 -35.33
N SER A 153 -45.97 -9.73 -34.94
CA SER A 153 -47.11 -9.06 -35.54
C SER A 153 -46.56 -8.10 -36.58
N TYR A 154 -46.82 -8.37 -37.86
CA TYR A 154 -47.17 -7.41 -38.91
C TYR A 154 -47.74 -8.19 -40.10
#